data_AF-A0A561Q540-F1
#
_entry.id   AF-A0A561Q540-F1
#
_cell.length_a   1.000
_cell.length_b   1.000
_cell.length_c   1.000
_cell.angle_alpha   90.00
_cell.angle_beta   90.00
_cell.angle_gamma   90.00
#
_symmetry.space_group_name_H-M   'P 1'
#
loop_
_entity.id
_entity.type
_entity.pdbx_description
1 polymer ?
#
loop_
_entity_poly.entity_id
_entity_poly.type
_entity_poly.pdbx_seq_one_letter_code
_entity_poly.pdbx_strand_id
1 'polypeptide(L)'
;MFRDQNPFHFKFSKIFNMYDNCPVCGQKYELETGFWFGTGYVSYALSVAFSVFNLIWFWLFFGLTWRDNSIFIWLGVNGVLLVLIQPWLMRLSRAIYLYFFVYYDDSTAQLKPDEHHHDHADHHHH
;
A
#
# COMPACT_ATOMS: atom_id res chain seq x y z
N MET A 1 8.43 -1.21 10.67
CA MET A 1 8.26 -0.63 9.31
C MET A 1 8.01 0.86 9.37
N PHE A 2 6.86 1.32 9.87
CA PHE A 2 6.57 2.76 10.04
C PHE A 2 7.07 3.29 11.39
N ARG A 3 7.57 4.54 11.43
CA ARG A 3 7.96 5.20 12.70
C ARG A 3 6.75 5.61 13.53
N ASP A 4 5.66 6.02 12.88
CA ASP A 4 4.44 6.46 13.53
C ASP A 4 3.30 5.44 13.32
N GLN A 5 2.77 4.88 14.41
CA GLN A 5 1.69 3.88 14.36
C GLN A 5 0.34 4.48 13.93
N ASN A 6 0.10 5.78 14.15
CA ASN A 6 -1.20 6.39 13.86
C ASN A 6 -1.43 6.65 12.35
N PRO A 7 -2.42 6.01 11.71
CA PRO A 7 -2.71 6.17 10.27
C PRO A 7 -3.32 7.52 9.91
N PHE A 8 -3.96 8.19 10.87
CA PHE A 8 -4.74 9.42 10.65
C PHE A 8 -3.95 10.69 11.05
N HIS A 9 -2.62 10.63 11.04
CA HIS A 9 -1.83 11.80 11.36
C HIS A 9 -1.92 12.82 10.20
N PHE A 10 -2.48 14.01 10.45
CA PHE A 10 -2.75 15.06 9.44
C PHE A 10 -1.53 15.52 8.60
N LYS A 11 -0.31 15.11 8.97
CA LYS A 11 0.90 15.37 8.18
C LYS A 11 1.22 14.15 7.32
N PHE A 12 0.94 14.23 6.02
CA PHE A 12 1.32 13.23 5.02
C PHE A 12 2.79 12.80 5.11
N SER A 13 3.70 13.74 5.42
CA SER A 13 5.13 13.46 5.61
C SER A 13 5.42 12.46 6.75
N LYS A 14 4.64 12.47 7.83
CA LYS A 14 4.77 11.50 8.93
C LYS A 14 4.08 10.17 8.61
N ILE A 15 2.99 10.20 7.85
CA ILE A 15 2.29 8.99 7.38
C ILE A 15 3.24 8.09 6.57
N PHE A 16 4.10 8.69 5.75
CA PHE A 16 5.07 7.99 4.92
C PHE A 16 6.45 7.82 5.59
N ASN A 17 6.62 8.27 6.83
CA ASN A 17 7.89 8.13 7.52
C ASN A 17 8.11 6.67 7.93
N MET A 18 8.93 5.98 7.13
CA MET A 18 9.41 4.64 7.38
C MET A 18 10.89 4.67 7.74
N TYR A 19 11.35 3.60 8.39
CA TYR A 19 12.77 3.33 8.48
C TYR A 19 13.29 2.89 7.10
N ASP A 20 14.54 3.23 6.76
CA ASP A 20 15.17 2.74 5.52
C ASP A 20 15.48 1.24 5.60
N ASN A 21 15.92 0.80 6.77
CA ASN A 21 16.22 -0.59 7.09
C ASN A 21 15.33 -1.12 8.22
N CYS A 22 15.00 -2.40 8.18
CA CYS A 22 14.33 -3.07 9.29
C CYS A 22 15.26 -3.09 10.51
N PRO A 23 14.85 -2.58 11.68
CA PRO A 23 15.71 -2.53 12.88
C PRO A 23 15.98 -3.91 13.50
N VAL A 24 15.26 -4.96 13.08
CA VAL A 24 15.39 -6.32 13.63
C VAL A 24 16.26 -7.21 12.75
N CYS A 25 16.06 -7.18 11.43
CA CYS A 25 16.79 -8.04 10.48
C CYS A 25 17.77 -7.28 9.57
N GLY A 26 17.82 -5.95 9.62
CA GLY A 26 18.70 -5.13 8.80
C GLY A 26 18.31 -5.04 7.31
N GLN A 27 17.24 -5.71 6.88
CA GLN A 27 16.81 -5.70 5.48
C GLN A 27 16.32 -4.31 5.03
N LYS A 28 16.80 -3.85 3.88
CA LYS A 28 16.33 -2.64 3.21
C LYS A 28 14.86 -2.79 2.82
N TYR A 29 14.02 -1.80 3.15
CA TYR A 29 12.62 -1.79 2.72
C TYR A 29 12.46 -1.39 1.24
N GLU A 30 13.41 -0.63 0.70
CA GLU A 30 13.55 -0.36 -0.72
C GLU A 30 14.54 -1.35 -1.33
N LEU A 31 14.01 -2.37 -2.02
CA LEU A 31 14.83 -3.37 -2.69
C LEU A 31 15.48 -2.79 -3.97
N GLU A 32 14.77 -1.91 -4.68
CA GLU A 32 15.23 -1.24 -5.91
C GLU A 32 14.80 0.23 -5.95
N THR A 33 15.54 1.07 -6.68
CA THR A 33 15.17 2.47 -6.92
C THR A 33 13.84 2.54 -7.65
N GLY A 34 12.81 3.15 -7.05
CA GLY A 34 11.48 3.21 -7.65
C GLY A 34 10.55 2.03 -7.29
N PHE A 35 10.95 1.11 -6.41
CA PHE A 35 10.11 -0.01 -5.97
C PHE A 35 8.68 0.41 -5.54
N TRP A 36 8.53 1.58 -4.90
CA TRP A 36 7.23 2.07 -4.44
C TRP A 36 6.25 2.48 -5.55
N PHE A 37 6.67 2.61 -6.81
CA PHE A 37 5.73 2.92 -7.92
C PHE A 37 4.64 1.84 -8.06
N GLY A 38 4.97 0.57 -7.79
CA GLY A 38 4.01 -0.53 -7.78
C GLY A 38 2.89 -0.39 -6.73
N THR A 39 3.17 0.29 -5.62
CA THR A 39 2.17 0.46 -4.53
C THR A 39 1.01 1.37 -4.90
N GLY A 40 1.16 2.21 -5.93
CA GLY A 40 0.04 2.94 -6.51
C GLY A 40 -1.02 1.97 -7.06
N TYR A 41 -0.60 0.98 -7.85
CA TYR A 41 -1.50 0.00 -8.47
C TYR A 41 -2.21 -0.86 -7.43
N VAL A 42 -1.49 -1.31 -6.39
CA VAL A 42 -2.09 -2.10 -5.30
C VAL A 42 -3.14 -1.26 -4.54
N SER A 43 -2.87 0.02 -4.30
CA SER A 43 -3.83 0.91 -3.64
C SER A 43 -5.10 1.14 -4.48
N TYR A 44 -4.95 1.21 -5.80
CA TYR A 44 -6.08 1.30 -6.73
C TYR A 44 -6.92 0.03 -6.70
N ALA A 45 -6.30 -1.15 -6.79
CA ALA A 45 -6.98 -2.43 -6.71
C ALA A 45 -7.76 -2.57 -5.39
N LEU A 46 -7.15 -2.19 -4.26
CA LEU A 46 -7.80 -2.20 -2.95
C LEU A 46 -8.99 -1.22 -2.88
N SER A 47 -8.85 -0.02 -3.46
CA SER A 47 -9.93 0.98 -3.51
C SER A 47 -11.13 0.47 -4.31
N VAL A 48 -10.89 -0.14 -5.48
CA VAL A 48 -11.93 -0.74 -6.31
C VAL A 48 -12.60 -1.91 -5.57
N ALA A 49 -11.83 -2.81 -4.97
CA ALA A 49 -12.36 -3.92 -4.19
C ALA A 49 -13.25 -3.44 -3.04
N PHE A 50 -12.82 -2.37 -2.34
CA PHE A 50 -13.59 -1.75 -1.28
C PHE A 50 -14.89 -1.10 -1.79
N SER A 51 -14.86 -0.42 -2.94
CA SER A 51 -16.08 0.13 -3.56
C SER A 51 -17.07 -0.96 -3.96
N VAL A 52 -16.61 -2.06 -4.56
CA VAL A 52 -17.47 -3.21 -4.90
C VAL A 52 -18.05 -3.85 -3.64
N PHE A 53 -17.23 -4.06 -2.60
CA PHE A 53 -17.72 -4.58 -1.32
C PHE A 53 -18.79 -3.68 -0.70
N ASN A 54 -18.56 -2.37 -0.70
CA ASN A 54 -19.51 -1.39 -0.18
C ASN A 54 -20.82 -1.35 -1.00
N LEU A 55 -20.75 -1.55 -2.31
CA LEU A 55 -21.93 -1.66 -3.18
C LEU A 55 -22.77 -2.89 -2.82
N ILE A 56 -22.13 -4.05 -2.67
CA ILE A 56 -22.82 -5.29 -2.27
C ILE A 56 -23.45 -5.12 -0.89
N TRP A 57 -22.72 -4.54 0.06
CA TRP A 57 -23.22 -4.24 1.40
C TRP A 57 -24.46 -3.34 1.33
N PHE A 58 -24.36 -2.21 0.63
CA PHE A 58 -25.49 -1.28 0.47
C PHE A 58 -26.69 -1.94 -0.19
N TRP A 59 -26.46 -2.78 -1.21
CA TRP A 59 -27.51 -3.54 -1.89
C TRP A 59 -28.27 -4.48 -0.95
N LEU A 60 -27.55 -5.19 -0.06
CA LEU A 60 -28.15 -6.12 0.89
C LEU A 60 -28.99 -5.43 1.98
N PHE A 61 -28.55 -4.25 2.45
CA PHE A 61 -29.23 -3.56 3.55
C PHE A 61 -30.38 -2.65 3.09
N PHE A 62 -30.19 -1.90 2.01
CA PHE A 62 -31.14 -0.86 1.57
C PHE A 62 -31.92 -1.24 0.31
N GLY A 63 -31.44 -2.21 -0.47
CA GLY A 63 -31.96 -2.52 -1.80
C GLY A 63 -31.61 -1.43 -2.82
N LEU A 64 -31.19 -1.83 -4.02
CA LEU A 64 -30.92 -0.90 -5.12
C LEU A 64 -32.17 -0.75 -5.98
N THR A 65 -32.85 0.38 -5.82
CA THR A 65 -33.99 0.78 -6.66
C THR A 65 -33.60 1.99 -7.51
N TRP A 66 -33.82 1.89 -8.83
CA TRP A 66 -33.52 2.96 -9.79
C TRP A 66 -34.51 4.14 -9.74
N ARG A 67 -35.64 3.98 -9.04
CA ARG A 67 -36.64 5.04 -8.83
C ARG A 67 -36.31 5.97 -7.65
N ASP A 68 -35.44 5.54 -6.75
CA ASP A 68 -35.08 6.28 -5.56
C ASP A 68 -33.65 6.84 -5.69
N ASN A 69 -33.38 7.92 -4.96
CA ASN A 69 -32.07 8.58 -4.95
C ASN A 69 -30.95 7.75 -4.26
N SER A 70 -31.19 6.45 -4.03
CA SER A 70 -30.34 5.51 -3.31
C SER A 70 -28.96 5.33 -3.95
N ILE A 71 -28.85 5.38 -5.28
CA ILE A 71 -27.57 5.29 -5.99
C ILE A 71 -26.70 6.53 -5.72
N PHE A 72 -27.31 7.72 -5.67
CA PHE A 72 -26.60 8.95 -5.36
C PHE A 72 -26.15 9.00 -3.89
N ILE A 73 -26.98 8.49 -2.98
CA ILE A 73 -26.62 8.34 -1.57
C ILE A 73 -25.45 7.36 -1.43
N TRP A 74 -25.51 6.21 -2.10
CA TRP A 74 -24.43 5.24 -2.10
C TRP A 74 -23.14 5.85 -2.65
N LEU A 75 -23.18 6.56 -3.78
CA LEU A 75 -22.02 7.19 -4.39
C LEU A 75 -21.39 8.25 -3.46
N GLY A 76 -22.22 9.06 -2.80
CA GLY A 76 -21.77 10.06 -1.83
C GLY A 76 -21.10 9.41 -0.62
N VAL A 77 -21.73 8.39 -0.03
CA VAL A 77 -21.17 7.63 1.09
C VAL A 77 -19.88 6.92 0.70
N ASN A 78 -19.85 6.26 -0.46
CA ASN A 78 -18.67 5.58 -0.96
C ASN A 78 -17.51 6.55 -1.17
N GLY A 79 -17.76 7.70 -1.82
CA GLY A 79 -16.75 8.72 -2.05
C GLY A 79 -16.16 9.26 -0.74
N VAL A 80 -17.01 9.61 0.23
CA VAL A 80 -16.54 10.08 1.56
C VAL A 80 -15.72 8.99 2.26
N LEU A 81 -16.18 7.74 2.23
CA LEU A 81 -15.50 6.63 2.89
C LEU A 81 -14.14 6.35 2.24
N LEU A 82 -14.03 6.43 0.91
CA LEU A 82 -12.77 6.29 0.19
C LEU A 82 -11.77 7.38 0.58
N VAL A 83 -12.21 8.64 0.70
CA VAL A 83 -11.33 9.75 1.11
C VAL A 83 -10.85 9.57 2.55
N LEU A 84 -11.74 9.15 3.45
CA LEU A 84 -11.38 8.89 4.85
C LEU A 84 -10.41 7.72 4.98
N ILE A 85 -10.61 6.65 4.21
CA ILE A 85 -9.79 5.45 4.29
C ILE A 85 -8.52 5.54 3.43
N GLN A 86 -8.38 6.55 2.56
CA GLN A 86 -7.22 6.79 1.70
C GLN A 86 -5.86 6.67 2.43
N PRO A 87 -5.59 7.32 3.58
CA PRO A 87 -4.30 7.18 4.26
C PRO A 87 -4.06 5.75 4.76
N TRP A 88 -5.12 5.02 5.09
CA TRP A 88 -5.04 3.63 5.51
C TRP A 88 -4.75 2.70 4.32
N LEU A 89 -5.42 2.90 3.18
CA LEU A 89 -5.16 2.15 1.94
C LEU A 89 -3.74 2.34 1.43
N MET A 90 -3.18 3.55 1.54
CA MET A 90 -1.78 3.80 1.20
C MET A 90 -0.81 3.00 2.07
N ARG A 91 -1.05 2.94 3.38
CA ARG A 91 -0.21 2.13 4.30
C ARG A 91 -0.37 0.64 4.04
N LEU A 92 -1.60 0.18 3.84
CA LEU A 92 -1.90 -1.22 3.58
C LEU A 92 -1.29 -1.69 2.26
N SER A 93 -1.41 -0.86 1.21
CA SER A 93 -0.77 -1.12 -0.08
C SER A 93 0.73 -1.37 0.07
N ARG A 94 1.43 -0.54 0.85
CA ARG A 94 2.86 -0.70 1.09
C ARG A 94 3.22 -1.97 1.84
N ALA A 95 2.43 -2.33 2.84
CA ALA A 95 2.63 -3.56 3.60
C ALA A 95 2.36 -4.81 2.74
N ILE A 96 1.25 -4.81 1.99
CA ILE A 96 0.86 -5.90 1.09
C ILE A 96 1.88 -6.06 -0.03
N TYR A 97 2.31 -4.97 -0.66
CA TYR A 97 3.32 -5.01 -1.70
C TYR A 97 4.65 -5.57 -1.17
N LEU A 98 5.12 -5.10 -0.01
CA LEU A 98 6.30 -5.69 0.61
C LEU A 98 6.10 -7.18 0.91
N TYR A 99 4.93 -7.61 1.38
CA TYR A 99 4.62 -9.01 1.64
C TYR A 99 4.64 -9.88 0.36
N PHE A 100 4.18 -9.35 -0.77
CA PHE A 100 4.24 -10.07 -2.05
C PHE A 100 5.68 -10.26 -2.55
N PHE A 101 6.56 -9.27 -2.34
CA PHE A 101 7.94 -9.32 -2.82
C PHE A 101 8.91 -9.98 -1.83
N VAL A 102 8.67 -9.82 -0.54
CA VAL A 102 9.37 -10.52 0.55
C VAL A 102 8.56 -11.79 0.91
N TYR A 103 8.02 -12.46 -0.11
CA TYR A 103 7.40 -13.76 0.08
C TYR A 103 8.50 -14.76 0.46
N TYR A 104 8.32 -15.40 1.60
CA TYR A 104 9.28 -16.33 2.17
C TYR A 104 9.32 -17.59 1.31
N ASP A 105 10.35 -17.70 0.46
CA ASP A 105 10.69 -18.94 -0.22
C ASP A 105 11.60 -19.75 0.72
N ASP A 106 11.14 -20.93 1.15
CA ASP A 106 11.92 -21.87 2.00
C ASP A 106 13.28 -22.21 1.36
N SER A 107 13.40 -22.12 0.03
CA SER A 107 14.68 -22.33 -0.68
C SER A 107 15.66 -21.14 -0.55
N THR A 108 15.18 -19.94 -0.18
CA THR A 108 16.02 -18.76 0.08
C THR A 108 16.66 -18.80 1.47
N ALA A 109 16.10 -19.57 2.42
CA ALA A 109 16.69 -19.73 3.76
C ALA A 109 18.06 -20.44 3.76
N GLN A 110 18.41 -21.12 2.67
CA GLN A 110 19.66 -21.84 2.48
C GLN A 110 20.72 -20.99 1.74
N LEU A 111 20.33 -19.87 1.14
CA LEU A 111 21.23 -19.01 0.41
C LEU A 111 21.86 -18.03 1.39
N LYS A 112 23.20 -18.08 1.52
CA LYS A 112 23.97 -16.99 2.10
C LYS A 112 23.55 -15.70 1.38
N PRO A 113 23.44 -14.56 2.08
CA PRO A 113 23.15 -13.30 1.43
C PRO A 113 24.24 -13.09 0.38
N ASP A 114 23.90 -13.22 -0.90
CA ASP A 114 24.82 -12.84 -1.95
C ASP A 114 25.04 -11.34 -1.76
N GLU A 115 26.30 -10.98 -1.47
CA GLU A 115 26.80 -9.63 -1.58
C GLU A 115 26.59 -9.21 -3.03
N HIS A 116 25.41 -8.65 -3.34
CA HIS A 116 25.22 -7.84 -4.51
C HIS A 116 26.07 -6.58 -4.31
N HIS A 117 27.35 -6.72 -4.65
CA HIS A 117 28.25 -5.63 -4.98
C HIS A 117 27.60 -4.87 -6.13
N HIS A 118 26.83 -3.83 -5.78
CA HIS A 118 26.61 -2.73 -6.69
C HIS A 118 27.96 -2.02 -6.85
N ASP A 119 28.75 -2.47 -7.82
CA ASP A 119 29.85 -1.69 -8.38
C ASP A 119 29.25 -0.38 -8.92
N HIS A 120 29.28 0.65 -8.09
CA HIS A 120 29.16 2.03 -8.53
C HIS A 120 30.44 2.35 -9.31
N ALA A 121 30.47 1.99 -10.59
CA ALA A 121 31.45 2.54 -11.52
C ALA A 121 31.18 4.04 -11.65
N ASP A 122 31.96 4.82 -10.89
CA ASP A 122 32.13 6.27 -11.05
C ASP A 122 32.52 6.58 -12.50
N HIS A 123 31.55 6.99 -13.31
CA HIS A 123 31.83 7.71 -14.54
C HIS A 123 32.11 9.18 -14.21
N HIS A 124 33.29 9.41 -13.62
CA HIS A 124 33.98 10.69 -13.74
C HIS A 124 34.44 10.86 -15.20
N HIS A 125 33.65 11.59 -16.00
CA HIS A 125 34.15 12.16 -17.25
C HIS A 125 34.30 13.67 -17.10
N HIS A 126 35.58 14.04 -17.17
CA HIS A 126 36.19 15.34 -17.50
C HIS A 126 35.36 16.29 -18.37
#